data_AF-A0A0K8Q0A3-F1
#
_entry.id   AF-A0A0K8Q0A3-F1
#
_cell.length_a   1.000
_cell.length_b   1.000
_cell.length_c   1.000
_cell.angle_alpha   90.00
_cell.angle_beta   90.00
_cell.angle_gamma   90.00
#
_symmetry.space_group_name_H-M   'P 1'
#
loop_
_entity.id
_entity.type
_entity.pdbx_description
1 polymer ?
#
loop_
_entity_poly.entity_id
_entity_poly.type
_entity_poly.pdbx_seq_one_letter_code
_entity_poly.pdbx_strand_id
1 'polypeptide(L)'
;MADNTQINPGTGGDVISTDDLGAGVKVQRVKIQYGGDGSATDVSSSTPLPVTIIGNVLASGAATSAKQDTGNASVASIDSKAPALGQALAASSVPVVLPAAQLTALTPPASVGVNNFPATQPVSATSLPLPAGAATSAAQTAAQTSLSSIDTKTPALGQALAAASVPVVLTAAQITTLTPPAAITGFATAANQTTMDGHITDGTQQTKLTDGTNTANVLKSDGTAAGQNAQLTAPNFLSVAFTTTTAQAVGSTDVGNYSWVSVHQTSVAPVLPKRSKSRTITSTGSVLA
;
A
#
# COMPACT_ATOMS: atom_id res chain seq x y z
N MET A 1 -11.83 -107.56 59.27
CA MET A 1 -12.45 -108.42 60.30
C MET A 1 -13.53 -107.58 60.98
N ALA A 2 -14.58 -108.16 61.54
CA ALA A 2 -15.60 -107.34 62.20
C ALA A 2 -15.06 -106.84 63.55
N ASP A 3 -15.02 -105.51 63.74
CA ASP A 3 -14.57 -104.81 64.95
C ASP A 3 -15.66 -104.84 66.05
N ASN A 4 -16.23 -106.02 66.25
CA ASN A 4 -17.27 -106.26 67.24
C ASN A 4 -17.07 -107.63 67.90
N THR A 5 -17.68 -107.77 69.08
CA THR A 5 -17.65 -108.99 69.88
C THR A 5 -19.06 -109.29 70.36
N GLN A 6 -19.51 -110.54 70.17
CA GLN A 6 -20.80 -110.99 70.71
C GLN A 6 -20.58 -111.56 72.12
N ILE A 7 -21.29 -111.02 73.10
CA ILE A 7 -21.23 -111.51 74.49
C ILE A 7 -22.25 -112.66 74.60
N ASN A 8 -21.77 -113.89 74.74
CA ASN A 8 -22.51 -115.16 74.73
C ASN A 8 -22.91 -115.66 73.33
N PRO A 9 -22.09 -116.52 72.69
CA PRO A 9 -22.41 -117.14 71.41
C PRO A 9 -23.66 -118.03 71.54
N GLY A 10 -24.78 -117.62 70.94
CA GLY A 10 -26.09 -118.28 71.05
C GLY A 10 -27.25 -117.34 70.71
N THR A 11 -28.47 -117.69 71.09
CA THR A 11 -29.66 -116.84 70.94
C THR A 11 -29.75 -115.83 72.10
N GLY A 12 -29.67 -114.53 71.78
CA GLY A 12 -29.89 -113.44 72.75
C GLY A 12 -28.62 -112.74 73.28
N GLY A 13 -27.43 -113.02 72.74
CA GLY A 13 -26.21 -112.28 73.08
C GLY A 13 -26.07 -110.98 72.29
N ASP A 14 -25.86 -109.85 72.98
CA ASP A 14 -25.64 -108.53 72.37
C ASP A 14 -24.28 -108.43 71.67
N VAL A 15 -24.24 -107.63 70.60
CA VAL A 15 -23.01 -107.30 69.87
C VAL A 15 -22.47 -105.97 70.41
N ILE A 16 -21.30 -106.00 71.04
CA ILE A 16 -20.60 -104.80 71.49
C ILE A 16 -19.52 -104.38 70.49
N SER A 17 -19.31 -103.07 70.35
CA SER A 17 -18.21 -102.56 69.53
C SER A 17 -16.88 -102.76 70.26
N THR A 18 -15.91 -103.35 69.58
CA THR A 18 -14.59 -103.66 70.13
C THR A 18 -13.52 -103.40 69.08
N ASP A 19 -12.41 -102.77 69.46
CA ASP A 19 -11.25 -102.64 68.59
C ASP A 19 -10.36 -103.88 68.73
N ASP A 20 -9.85 -104.40 67.62
CA ASP A 20 -8.90 -105.51 67.62
C ASP A 20 -7.48 -104.94 67.54
N LEU A 21 -6.72 -105.06 68.64
CA LEU A 21 -5.35 -104.54 68.73
C LEU A 21 -4.31 -105.54 68.19
N GLY A 22 -4.76 -106.67 67.63
CA GLY A 22 -3.92 -107.77 67.18
C GLY A 22 -3.69 -108.84 68.27
N ALA A 23 -3.18 -110.01 67.86
CA ALA A 23 -2.89 -111.16 68.72
C ALA A 23 -4.06 -111.69 69.57
N GLY A 24 -5.31 -111.43 69.14
CA GLY A 24 -6.52 -111.88 69.83
C GLY A 24 -6.95 -111.00 71.01
N VAL A 25 -6.29 -109.86 71.23
CA VAL A 25 -6.67 -108.89 72.27
C VAL A 25 -7.67 -107.90 71.69
N LYS A 26 -8.91 -107.98 72.17
CA LYS A 26 -9.95 -107.01 71.84
C LYS A 26 -10.18 -106.06 73.01
N VAL A 27 -10.23 -104.76 72.73
CA VAL A 27 -10.60 -103.72 73.71
C VAL A 27 -11.97 -103.14 73.37
N GLN A 28 -12.73 -102.74 74.36
CA GLN A 28 -14.04 -102.12 74.12
C GLN A 28 -13.88 -100.72 73.53
N ARG A 29 -14.64 -100.39 72.48
CA ARG A 29 -14.77 -99.00 72.02
C ARG A 29 -15.94 -98.35 72.75
N VAL A 30 -15.63 -97.47 73.70
CA VAL A 30 -16.63 -96.74 74.50
C VAL A 30 -16.77 -95.33 73.94
N LYS A 31 -18.02 -94.87 73.71
CA LYS A 31 -18.28 -93.45 73.47
C LYS A 31 -18.16 -92.69 74.79
N ILE A 32 -17.42 -91.60 74.81
CA ILE A 32 -17.40 -90.72 75.98
C ILE A 32 -18.76 -90.02 76.07
N GLN A 33 -19.38 -90.09 77.24
CA GLN A 33 -20.63 -89.40 77.56
C GLN A 33 -20.41 -88.56 78.82
N TYR A 34 -21.13 -87.44 78.91
CA TYR A 34 -21.15 -86.61 80.12
C TYR A 34 -22.59 -86.19 80.44
N GLY A 35 -22.84 -85.86 81.70
CA GLY A 35 -24.16 -85.45 82.18
C GLY A 35 -24.20 -85.48 83.71
N GLY A 36 -25.26 -84.94 84.28
CA GLY A 36 -25.54 -85.08 85.70
C GLY A 36 -26.00 -86.51 86.04
N ASP A 37 -26.30 -86.74 87.31
CA ASP A 37 -26.87 -88.03 87.75
C ASP A 37 -28.17 -88.35 86.97
N GLY A 38 -28.27 -89.57 86.45
CA GLY A 38 -29.41 -90.03 85.64
C GLY A 38 -29.51 -89.53 84.19
N SER A 39 -28.51 -88.81 83.66
CA SER A 39 -28.53 -88.31 82.27
C SER A 39 -27.18 -88.48 81.57
N ALA A 40 -27.19 -88.88 80.30
CA ALA A 40 -25.99 -89.07 79.49
C ALA A 40 -26.12 -88.36 78.13
N THR A 41 -25.14 -87.54 77.80
CA THR A 41 -25.02 -86.84 76.52
C THR A 41 -23.77 -87.32 75.79
N ASP A 42 -23.94 -87.84 74.57
CA ASP A 42 -22.82 -88.23 73.70
C ASP A 42 -21.98 -86.99 73.33
N VAL A 43 -20.65 -87.16 73.34
CA VAL A 43 -19.75 -86.13 72.80
C VAL A 43 -19.93 -86.04 71.30
N SER A 44 -20.31 -84.85 70.81
CA SER A 44 -20.48 -84.55 69.40
C SER A 44 -20.04 -83.12 69.09
N SER A 45 -20.08 -82.71 67.82
CA SER A 45 -19.81 -81.31 67.43
C SER A 45 -20.87 -80.33 67.96
N SER A 46 -22.10 -80.78 68.20
CA SER A 46 -23.17 -79.96 68.80
C SER A 46 -23.19 -80.03 70.34
N THR A 47 -22.52 -81.02 70.92
CA THR A 47 -22.42 -81.26 72.38
C THR A 47 -20.99 -81.64 72.79
N PRO A 48 -20.01 -80.72 72.71
CA PRO A 48 -18.62 -81.02 73.07
C PRO A 48 -18.45 -81.26 74.57
N LEU A 49 -17.33 -81.85 74.99
CA LEU A 49 -17.00 -82.00 76.41
C LEU A 49 -16.94 -80.63 77.11
N PRO A 50 -17.54 -80.47 78.30
CA PRO A 50 -17.38 -79.25 79.09
C PRO A 50 -15.92 -79.08 79.50
N VAL A 51 -15.27 -78.03 79.01
CA VAL A 51 -13.90 -77.67 79.40
C VAL A 51 -13.95 -76.38 80.19
N THR A 52 -13.37 -76.39 81.41
CA THR A 52 -13.07 -75.17 82.16
C THR A 52 -11.58 -74.89 82.04
N ILE A 53 -11.24 -73.70 81.56
CA ILE A 53 -9.85 -73.26 81.48
C ILE A 53 -9.48 -72.60 82.81
N ILE A 54 -8.54 -73.20 83.54
CA ILE A 54 -8.02 -72.68 84.80
C ILE A 54 -6.62 -72.10 84.55
N GLY A 55 -6.55 -70.97 83.83
CA GLY A 55 -5.28 -70.30 83.53
C GLY A 55 -5.29 -69.45 82.24
N ASN A 56 -4.19 -68.74 81.99
CA ASN A 56 -4.01 -67.97 80.76
C ASN A 56 -3.72 -68.93 79.58
N VAL A 57 -4.65 -69.04 78.63
CA VAL A 57 -4.46 -69.82 77.37
C VAL A 57 -3.50 -69.13 76.40
N LEU A 58 -3.33 -67.82 76.57
CA LEU A 58 -2.53 -67.02 75.66
C LEU A 58 -1.04 -67.30 75.88
N ALA A 59 -0.32 -67.56 74.79
CA ALA A 59 1.13 -67.72 74.81
C ALA A 59 1.84 -66.48 75.40
N SER A 60 3.02 -66.68 75.98
CA SER A 60 3.87 -65.57 76.44
C SER A 60 4.09 -64.57 75.29
N GLY A 61 3.87 -63.28 75.58
CA GLY A 61 3.99 -62.21 74.58
C GLY A 61 2.72 -61.86 73.81
N ALA A 62 1.66 -62.69 73.85
CA ALA A 62 0.39 -62.37 73.22
C ALA A 62 -0.17 -61.01 73.68
N ALA A 63 -0.86 -60.32 72.77
CA ALA A 63 -1.53 -59.06 73.06
C ALA A 63 -2.76 -59.34 73.95
N THR A 64 -2.68 -58.90 75.22
CA THR A 64 -3.84 -58.82 76.10
C THR A 64 -4.56 -57.50 75.85
N SER A 65 -5.84 -57.40 76.25
CA SER A 65 -6.58 -56.13 76.22
C SER A 65 -5.79 -54.99 76.88
N ALA A 66 -5.20 -55.26 78.05
CA ALA A 66 -4.35 -54.29 78.76
C ALA A 66 -3.14 -53.79 77.92
N LYS A 67 -2.49 -54.65 77.14
CA LYS A 67 -1.40 -54.24 76.24
C LYS A 67 -1.93 -53.39 75.08
N GLN A 68 -3.10 -53.70 74.56
CA GLN A 68 -3.76 -52.93 73.49
C GLN A 68 -4.16 -51.53 74.00
N ASP A 69 -4.73 -51.43 75.19
CA ASP A 69 -5.09 -50.15 75.82
C ASP A 69 -3.85 -49.27 76.04
N THR A 70 -2.74 -49.88 76.49
CA THR A 70 -1.45 -49.18 76.63
C THR A 70 -0.92 -48.67 75.28
N GLY A 71 -1.04 -49.47 74.23
CA GLY A 71 -0.68 -49.08 72.86
C GLY A 71 -1.54 -47.92 72.35
N ASN A 72 -2.86 -48.03 72.51
CA ASN A 72 -3.82 -46.99 72.11
C ASN A 72 -3.60 -45.68 72.86
N ALA A 73 -3.30 -45.74 74.16
CA ALA A 73 -2.95 -44.55 74.95
C ALA A 73 -1.66 -43.87 74.45
N SER A 74 -0.67 -44.66 74.02
CA SER A 74 0.57 -44.14 73.45
C SER A 74 0.34 -43.45 72.11
N VAL A 75 -0.50 -44.03 71.24
CA VAL A 75 -0.89 -43.42 69.96
C VAL A 75 -1.68 -42.13 70.18
N ALA A 76 -2.67 -42.13 71.07
CA ALA A 76 -3.45 -40.92 71.41
C ALA A 76 -2.57 -39.79 71.98
N SER A 77 -1.53 -40.15 72.74
CA SER A 77 -0.52 -39.20 73.24
C SER A 77 0.30 -38.60 72.10
N ILE A 78 0.71 -39.39 71.10
CA ILE A 78 1.42 -38.90 69.91
C ILE A 78 0.52 -37.95 69.11
N ASP A 79 -0.74 -38.34 68.85
CA ASP A 79 -1.71 -37.52 68.12
C ASP A 79 -1.92 -36.16 68.80
N SER A 80 -1.93 -36.14 70.13
CA SER A 80 -2.07 -34.91 70.91
C SER A 80 -0.78 -34.07 70.93
N LYS A 81 0.39 -34.71 70.96
CA LYS A 81 1.69 -34.02 71.08
C LYS A 81 2.27 -33.56 69.75
N ALA A 82 2.01 -34.23 68.64
CA ALA A 82 2.59 -33.88 67.35
C ALA A 82 2.18 -32.46 66.87
N PRO A 83 0.89 -32.06 66.93
CA PRO A 83 0.49 -30.68 66.61
C PRO A 83 1.09 -29.65 67.56
N ALA A 84 1.18 -29.97 68.86
CA ALA A 84 1.75 -29.07 69.86
C ALA A 84 3.26 -28.88 69.68
N LEU A 85 4.00 -29.94 69.35
CA LEU A 85 5.43 -29.88 69.05
C LEU A 85 5.70 -29.08 67.76
N GLY A 86 4.88 -29.24 66.72
CA GLY A 86 4.97 -28.43 65.50
C GLY A 86 4.75 -26.93 65.78
N GLN A 87 3.75 -26.60 66.61
CA GLN A 87 3.50 -25.22 67.04
C GLN A 87 4.60 -24.69 67.95
N ALA A 88 5.10 -25.49 68.90
CA ALA A 88 6.18 -25.10 69.79
C ALA A 88 7.49 -24.89 69.01
N LEU A 89 7.77 -25.71 68.00
CA LEU A 89 8.91 -25.53 67.10
C LEU A 89 8.76 -24.25 66.27
N ALA A 90 7.57 -23.97 65.74
CA ALA A 90 7.30 -22.71 65.04
C ALA A 90 7.42 -21.48 65.96
N ALA A 91 6.94 -21.58 67.20
CA ALA A 91 7.01 -20.51 68.20
C ALA A 91 8.44 -20.31 68.76
N SER A 92 9.21 -21.38 68.89
CA SER A 92 10.62 -21.35 69.29
C SER A 92 11.55 -21.02 68.12
N SER A 93 11.07 -21.08 66.89
CA SER A 93 11.82 -20.62 65.74
C SER A 93 11.99 -19.11 65.90
N VAL A 94 13.24 -18.66 65.92
CA VAL A 94 13.53 -17.22 65.84
C VAL A 94 12.95 -16.75 64.51
N PRO A 95 12.06 -15.75 64.50
CA PRO A 95 11.63 -15.16 63.24
C PRO A 95 12.89 -14.71 62.52
N VAL A 96 13.16 -15.30 61.35
CA VAL A 96 14.19 -14.78 60.47
C VAL A 96 13.67 -13.42 60.03
N VAL A 97 14.15 -12.35 60.67
CA VAL A 97 13.88 -10.99 60.24
C VAL A 97 14.70 -10.78 58.99
N LEU A 98 14.12 -11.12 57.84
CA LEU A 98 14.64 -10.70 56.55
C LEU A 98 14.30 -9.21 56.40
N PRO A 99 15.28 -8.30 56.31
CA PRO A 99 15.00 -6.94 55.85
C PRO A 99 14.29 -7.01 54.50
N ALA A 100 13.46 -6.01 54.17
CA ALA A 100 12.70 -5.97 52.91
C ALA A 100 13.55 -6.26 51.66
N ALA A 101 14.84 -5.86 51.69
CA ALA A 101 15.83 -6.17 50.66
C ALA A 101 16.07 -7.68 50.46
N GLN A 102 16.11 -8.48 51.53
CA GLN A 102 16.33 -9.93 51.46
C GLN A 102 15.06 -10.68 51.03
N LEU A 103 13.87 -10.21 51.41
CA LEU A 103 12.58 -10.80 50.98
C LEU A 103 12.39 -10.71 49.45
N THR A 104 12.91 -9.65 48.85
CA THR A 104 12.90 -9.43 47.39
C THR A 104 13.86 -10.37 46.65
N ALA A 105 14.79 -11.03 47.34
CA ALA A 105 15.75 -11.96 46.75
C ALA A 105 15.29 -13.44 46.80
N LEU A 106 14.45 -13.82 47.77
CA LEU A 106 13.99 -15.21 47.96
C LEU A 106 12.74 -15.56 47.13
N THR A 107 11.99 -14.56 46.69
CA THR A 107 10.94 -14.69 45.67
C THR A 107 11.44 -13.89 44.48
N PRO A 108 11.73 -14.48 43.31
CA PRO A 108 12.07 -13.67 42.14
C PRO A 108 10.96 -12.64 41.97
N PRO A 109 11.25 -11.33 42.04
CA PRO A 109 10.22 -10.34 41.88
C PRO A 109 9.68 -10.49 40.45
N ALA A 110 8.35 -10.56 40.30
CA ALA A 110 7.70 -10.66 38.98
C ALA A 110 8.13 -9.52 38.03
N SER A 111 8.69 -8.44 38.59
CA SER A 111 9.40 -7.38 37.89
C SER A 111 10.44 -6.79 38.82
N VAL A 112 11.68 -6.60 38.35
CA VAL A 112 12.69 -5.83 39.07
C VAL A 112 12.28 -4.36 39.01
N GLY A 113 11.85 -3.79 40.13
CA GLY A 113 11.52 -2.38 40.24
C GLY A 113 12.76 -1.53 39.93
N VAL A 114 12.75 -0.83 38.80
CA VAL A 114 13.79 0.13 38.39
C VAL A 114 13.51 1.54 38.92
N ASN A 115 12.83 1.67 40.07
CA ASN A 115 12.34 2.92 40.64
C ASN A 115 13.44 3.91 41.10
N ASN A 116 14.71 3.49 41.08
CA ASN A 116 15.88 4.36 41.30
C ASN A 116 16.41 4.98 39.99
N PHE A 117 15.87 4.61 38.84
CA PHE A 117 16.18 5.25 37.57
C PHE A 117 15.11 6.30 37.24
N PRO A 118 15.49 7.48 36.68
CA PRO A 118 14.51 8.41 36.17
C PRO A 118 13.63 7.73 35.11
N ALA A 119 12.36 8.16 34.98
CA ALA A 119 11.38 7.58 34.06
C ALA A 119 11.88 7.50 32.60
N THR A 120 12.86 8.34 32.25
CA THR A 120 13.62 8.29 31.01
C THR A 120 15.11 8.25 31.33
N GLN A 121 15.79 7.17 30.95
CA GLN A 121 17.24 7.11 30.97
C GLN A 121 17.78 7.54 29.59
N PRO A 122 18.75 8.45 29.51
CA PRO A 122 19.40 8.78 28.26
C PRO A 122 20.16 7.55 27.74
N VAL A 123 19.71 7.00 26.62
CA VAL A 123 20.43 5.92 25.93
C VAL A 123 21.50 6.58 25.07
N SER A 124 22.79 6.42 25.43
CA SER A 124 23.89 6.82 24.55
C SER A 124 23.98 5.84 23.38
N ALA A 125 23.29 6.15 22.29
CA ALA A 125 23.04 5.23 21.19
C ALA A 125 24.18 5.13 20.16
N THR A 126 25.43 5.42 20.53
CA THR A 126 26.58 5.39 19.61
C THR A 126 26.77 4.03 18.92
N SER A 127 26.19 2.94 19.46
CA SER A 127 26.22 1.62 18.83
C SER A 127 25.04 0.71 19.25
N LEU A 128 23.82 1.23 19.30
CA LEU A 128 22.67 0.32 19.51
C LEU A 128 22.55 -0.62 18.30
N PRO A 129 22.37 -1.94 18.53
CA PRO A 129 22.02 -2.85 17.45
C PRO A 129 20.77 -2.36 16.73
N LEU A 130 20.83 -2.29 15.41
CA LEU A 130 19.65 -1.99 14.60
C LEU A 130 18.63 -3.13 14.76
N PRO A 131 17.32 -2.83 14.88
CA PRO A 131 16.31 -3.87 14.84
C PRO A 131 16.38 -4.62 13.51
N ALA A 132 15.98 -5.90 13.50
CA ALA A 132 15.96 -6.69 12.29
C ALA A 132 15.13 -5.97 11.20
N GLY A 133 15.72 -5.75 10.03
CA GLY A 133 15.10 -5.02 8.91
C GLY A 133 15.33 -3.51 8.88
N ALA A 134 15.97 -2.89 9.88
CA ALA A 134 16.37 -1.49 9.78
C ALA A 134 17.57 -1.31 8.83
N ALA A 135 17.49 -0.29 7.97
CA ALA A 135 18.53 0.02 6.99
C ALA A 135 19.80 0.51 7.67
N THR A 136 20.92 -0.19 7.43
CA THR A 136 22.25 0.25 7.87
C THR A 136 22.67 1.52 7.13
N SER A 137 23.59 2.31 7.71
CA SER A 137 24.19 3.45 7.00
C SER A 137 24.80 3.05 5.66
N ALA A 138 25.41 1.86 5.59
CA ALA A 138 25.93 1.30 4.35
C ALA A 138 24.82 1.06 3.29
N ALA A 139 23.67 0.52 3.69
CA ALA A 139 22.53 0.32 2.79
C ALA A 139 21.96 1.65 2.28
N GLN A 140 21.92 2.68 3.13
CA GLN A 140 21.49 4.03 2.73
C GLN A 140 22.46 4.67 1.73
N THR A 141 23.78 4.56 1.96
CA THR A 141 24.80 5.04 1.03
C THR A 141 24.72 4.35 -0.33
N ALA A 142 24.47 3.03 -0.34
CA ALA A 142 24.27 2.28 -1.58
C ALA A 142 23.03 2.79 -2.35
N ALA A 143 21.90 2.98 -1.67
CA ALA A 143 20.69 3.52 -2.29
C ALA A 143 20.92 4.94 -2.86
N GLN A 144 21.61 5.81 -2.11
CA GLN A 144 21.89 7.17 -2.56
C GLN A 144 22.86 7.21 -3.76
N THR A 145 23.80 6.27 -3.82
CA THR A 145 24.67 6.08 -5.00
C THR A 145 23.87 5.66 -6.22
N SER A 146 22.92 4.73 -6.06
CA SER A 146 22.02 4.33 -7.15
C SER A 146 21.15 5.50 -7.63
N LEU A 147 20.60 6.31 -6.72
CA LEU A 147 19.83 7.50 -7.08
C LEU A 147 20.67 8.53 -7.84
N SER A 148 21.89 8.83 -7.35
CA SER A 148 22.83 9.72 -8.03
C SER A 148 23.22 9.20 -9.43
N SER A 149 23.35 7.89 -9.59
CA SER A 149 23.57 7.28 -10.91
C SER A 149 22.38 7.47 -11.86
N ILE A 150 21.14 7.52 -11.37
CA ILE A 150 19.96 7.76 -12.24
C ILE A 150 19.95 9.21 -12.70
N ASP A 151 20.20 10.13 -11.77
CA ASP A 151 20.18 11.57 -12.03
C ASP A 151 21.23 11.96 -13.09
N THR A 152 22.41 11.34 -13.01
CA THR A 152 23.48 11.55 -13.99
C THR A 152 23.27 10.82 -15.32
N LYS A 153 22.61 9.65 -15.34
CA LYS A 153 22.42 8.87 -16.57
C LYS A 153 21.18 9.26 -17.37
N THR A 154 20.13 9.75 -16.73
CA THR A 154 18.86 10.06 -17.42
C THR A 154 19.03 11.12 -18.51
N PRO A 155 19.71 12.27 -18.26
CA PRO A 155 20.00 13.24 -19.31
C PRO A 155 20.88 12.66 -20.43
N ALA A 156 21.90 11.87 -20.08
CA ALA A 156 22.82 11.28 -21.05
C ALA A 156 22.13 10.25 -21.96
N LEU A 157 21.23 9.42 -21.42
CA LEU A 157 20.41 8.49 -22.20
C LEU A 157 19.46 9.24 -23.15
N GLY A 158 18.83 10.33 -22.70
CA GLY A 158 18.00 11.17 -23.56
C GLY A 158 18.78 11.80 -24.71
N GLN A 159 19.98 12.32 -24.43
CA GLN A 159 20.86 12.85 -25.47
C GLN A 159 21.40 11.77 -26.41
N ALA A 160 21.74 10.59 -25.88
CA ALA A 160 22.18 9.46 -26.70
C ALA A 160 21.06 8.96 -27.63
N LEU A 161 19.81 8.90 -27.14
CA LEU A 161 18.65 8.52 -27.95
C LEU A 161 18.36 9.58 -29.03
N ALA A 162 18.45 10.86 -28.69
CA ALA A 162 18.31 11.94 -29.67
C ALA A 162 19.43 11.91 -30.72
N ALA A 163 20.67 11.66 -30.32
CA ALA A 163 21.81 11.54 -31.22
C ALA A 163 21.75 10.28 -32.10
N ALA A 164 21.20 9.18 -31.58
CA ALA A 164 20.99 7.93 -32.31
C ALA A 164 19.74 7.96 -33.21
N SER A 165 18.89 8.99 -33.09
CA SER A 165 17.70 9.10 -33.92
C SER A 165 18.10 9.36 -35.38
N VAL A 166 17.76 8.41 -36.25
CA VAL A 166 18.00 8.54 -37.69
C VAL A 166 16.92 9.44 -38.28
N PRO A 167 17.29 10.48 -39.06
CA PRO A 167 16.31 11.29 -39.78
C PRO A 167 15.44 10.39 -40.66
N VAL A 168 14.12 10.46 -40.51
CA VAL A 168 13.20 9.81 -41.44
C VAL A 168 13.20 10.62 -42.72
N VAL A 169 13.98 10.17 -43.71
CA VAL A 169 13.97 10.74 -45.05
C VAL A 169 12.73 10.21 -45.77
N LEU A 170 11.67 11.01 -45.79
CA LEU A 170 10.53 10.76 -46.66
C LEU A 170 10.89 11.21 -48.06
N THR A 171 10.99 10.27 -49.00
CA THR A 171 11.18 10.60 -50.40
C THR A 171 9.95 11.34 -50.94
N ALA A 172 10.11 12.16 -52.00
CA ALA A 172 9.00 12.91 -52.58
C ALA A 172 7.81 12.03 -53.00
N ALA A 173 8.08 10.78 -53.41
CA ALA A 173 7.06 9.78 -53.71
C ALA A 173 6.31 9.27 -52.46
N GLN A 174 6.95 9.22 -51.29
CA GLN A 174 6.30 8.81 -50.03
C GLN A 174 5.46 9.95 -49.43
N ILE A 175 5.92 11.20 -49.55
CA ILE A 175 5.16 12.38 -49.08
C ILE A 175 3.81 12.49 -49.80
N THR A 176 3.77 12.10 -51.08
CA THR A 176 2.57 12.16 -51.92
C THR A 176 1.60 11.00 -51.73
N THR A 177 2.03 9.89 -51.09
CA THR A 177 1.20 8.70 -50.85
C THR A 177 0.64 8.60 -49.43
N LEU A 178 1.10 9.44 -48.50
CA LEU A 178 0.52 9.58 -47.16
C LEU A 178 -0.89 10.15 -47.31
N THR A 179 -1.91 9.30 -47.17
CA THR A 179 -3.30 9.67 -47.40
C THR A 179 -3.99 10.05 -46.09
N PRO A 180 -4.64 11.23 -46.00
CA PRO A 180 -4.73 12.27 -47.02
C PRO A 180 -3.51 13.21 -46.95
N PRO A 181 -2.88 13.55 -48.08
CA PRO A 181 -2.02 14.72 -48.16
C PRO A 181 -2.98 15.90 -48.16
N ALA A 182 -3.22 16.52 -47.01
CA ALA A 182 -3.75 17.86 -47.01
C ALA A 182 -2.68 18.73 -47.65
N ALA A 183 -2.79 18.95 -48.97
CA ALA A 183 -2.11 20.05 -49.61
C ALA A 183 -2.43 21.28 -48.78
N ILE A 184 -1.45 21.82 -48.05
CA ILE A 184 -1.61 23.12 -47.43
C ILE A 184 -1.55 24.11 -48.59
N THR A 185 -2.70 24.34 -49.20
CA THR A 185 -2.87 25.35 -50.24
C THR A 185 -2.65 26.71 -49.59
N GLY A 186 -1.74 27.51 -50.14
CA GLY A 186 -1.48 28.89 -49.66
C GLY A 186 -0.10 29.18 -49.09
N PHE A 187 0.81 28.21 -48.98
CA PHE A 187 2.23 28.56 -48.78
C PHE A 187 2.84 29.01 -50.11
N ALA A 188 3.58 30.11 -50.07
CA ALA A 188 4.32 30.63 -51.20
C ALA A 188 5.51 29.71 -51.49
N THR A 189 5.31 28.66 -52.27
CA THR A 189 6.40 27.95 -52.93
C THR A 189 7.17 28.91 -53.84
N ALA A 190 8.45 28.64 -54.13
CA ALA A 190 9.25 29.52 -55.00
C ALA A 190 8.54 29.78 -56.35
N ALA A 191 7.82 28.79 -56.89
CA ALA A 191 6.99 28.94 -58.09
C ALA A 191 5.84 29.95 -57.88
N ASN A 192 5.13 29.90 -56.76
CA ASN A 192 4.09 30.87 -56.44
C ASN A 192 4.66 32.28 -56.24
N GLN A 193 5.89 32.41 -55.74
CA GLN A 193 6.59 33.72 -55.65
C GLN A 193 6.94 34.26 -57.03
N THR A 194 7.40 33.42 -57.96
CA THR A 194 7.62 33.82 -59.36
C THR A 194 6.32 34.19 -60.06
N THR A 195 5.21 33.51 -59.74
CA THR A 195 3.88 33.86 -60.25
C THR A 195 3.36 35.17 -59.64
N MET A 196 3.61 35.42 -58.34
CA MET A 196 3.27 36.69 -57.70
C MET A 196 4.12 37.85 -58.25
N ASP A 197 5.43 37.67 -58.42
CA ASP A 197 6.30 38.63 -59.10
C ASP A 197 5.85 38.83 -60.54
N GLY A 198 5.47 37.76 -61.23
CA GLY A 198 4.84 37.80 -62.55
C GLY A 198 3.63 38.72 -62.56
N HIS A 199 2.65 38.50 -61.67
CA HIS A 199 1.47 39.35 -61.54
C HIS A 199 1.79 40.80 -61.16
N ILE A 200 2.80 41.03 -60.30
CA ILE A 200 3.29 42.37 -59.93
C ILE A 200 3.92 43.08 -61.13
N THR A 201 4.60 42.35 -62.02
CA THR A 201 5.42 42.92 -63.09
C THR A 201 4.71 42.93 -64.45
N ASP A 202 3.73 42.05 -64.68
CA ASP A 202 2.97 41.92 -65.94
C ASP A 202 1.79 42.89 -66.06
N GLY A 203 1.57 43.73 -65.04
CA GLY A 203 0.50 44.74 -65.04
C GLY A 203 -0.91 44.16 -65.01
N THR A 204 -1.09 42.86 -64.75
CA THR A 204 -2.41 42.24 -64.54
C THR A 204 -2.91 42.39 -63.12
N GLN A 205 -2.07 42.86 -62.18
CA GLN A 205 -2.61 43.48 -60.98
C GLN A 205 -3.53 44.60 -61.45
N GLN A 206 -4.83 44.42 -61.25
CA GLN A 206 -5.65 45.55 -60.87
C GLN A 206 -5.02 46.06 -59.58
N THR A 207 -3.97 46.89 -59.68
CA THR A 207 -3.70 47.90 -58.68
C THR A 207 -4.95 48.75 -58.70
N LYS A 208 -5.95 48.26 -57.97
CA LYS A 208 -7.06 49.06 -57.51
C LYS A 208 -6.38 50.09 -56.63
N LEU A 209 -5.87 51.16 -57.25
CA LEU A 209 -5.59 52.43 -56.58
C LEU A 209 -6.96 52.94 -56.13
N THR A 210 -7.49 52.32 -55.08
CA THR A 210 -8.67 52.79 -54.34
C THR A 210 -8.17 53.22 -52.98
N ASP A 211 -7.31 54.22 -52.99
CA ASP A 211 -7.62 55.40 -52.22
C ASP A 211 -7.78 56.54 -53.22
N GLY A 212 -8.86 57.30 -53.13
CA GLY A 212 -9.21 58.32 -54.11
C GLY A 212 -8.36 59.59 -53.99
N THR A 213 -7.04 59.48 -53.77
CA THR A 213 -6.19 60.68 -53.52
C THR A 213 -4.77 60.63 -54.14
N ASN A 214 -4.30 59.53 -54.72
CA ASN A 214 -2.90 59.45 -55.15
C ASN A 214 -2.63 59.94 -56.59
N THR A 215 -1.97 61.10 -56.70
CA THR A 215 -1.25 61.57 -57.89
C THR A 215 -0.15 60.56 -58.23
N ALA A 216 -0.37 59.74 -59.25
CA ALA A 216 0.62 58.77 -59.71
C ALA A 216 1.86 59.48 -60.27
N ASN A 217 2.90 59.66 -59.45
CA ASN A 217 4.24 59.93 -59.97
C ASN A 217 4.72 58.65 -60.66
N VAL A 218 4.45 58.53 -61.96
CA VAL A 218 5.05 57.49 -62.78
C VAL A 218 6.56 57.73 -62.75
N LEU A 219 7.29 56.90 -62.02
CA LEU A 219 8.75 56.89 -62.05
C LEU A 219 9.18 55.95 -63.18
N LYS A 220 10.30 56.26 -63.84
CA LYS A 220 10.93 55.30 -64.75
C LYS A 220 11.46 54.11 -63.93
N SER A 221 11.85 53.03 -64.61
CA SER A 221 12.48 51.86 -63.99
C SER A 221 13.77 52.18 -63.20
N ASP A 222 14.35 53.36 -63.40
CA ASP A 222 15.52 53.88 -62.67
C ASP A 222 15.17 54.74 -61.44
N GLY A 223 13.88 54.90 -61.11
CA GLY A 223 13.44 55.70 -59.95
C GLY A 223 13.48 57.21 -60.14
N THR A 224 13.69 57.72 -61.37
CA THR A 224 13.54 59.14 -61.68
C THR A 224 12.12 59.48 -62.12
N ALA A 225 11.64 60.70 -61.87
CA ALA A 225 10.32 61.13 -62.34
C ALA A 225 10.23 60.97 -63.87
N ALA A 226 9.22 60.26 -64.38
CA ALA A 226 8.86 60.36 -65.78
C ALA A 226 8.31 61.76 -65.99
N GLY A 227 8.85 62.51 -66.96
CA GLY A 227 8.27 63.79 -67.36
C GLY A 227 6.80 63.62 -67.75
N GLN A 228 6.06 64.72 -67.86
CA GLN A 228 4.59 64.86 -67.99
C GLN A 228 3.87 64.04 -69.10
N ASN A 229 4.57 63.13 -69.79
CA ASN A 229 4.11 62.36 -70.93
C ASN A 229 4.22 60.84 -70.66
N ALA A 230 3.87 60.38 -69.45
CA ALA A 230 3.64 58.95 -69.22
C ALA A 230 2.40 58.52 -70.03
N GLN A 231 2.63 57.98 -71.22
CA GLN A 231 1.60 57.59 -72.19
C GLN A 231 0.74 56.45 -71.64
N LEU A 232 -0.43 56.78 -71.07
CA LEU A 232 -1.50 55.84 -70.77
C LEU A 232 -2.08 55.32 -72.10
N THR A 233 -1.55 54.20 -72.59
CA THR A 233 -2.06 53.56 -73.80
C THR A 233 -3.27 52.71 -73.44
N ALA A 234 -4.46 53.30 -73.46
CA ALA A 234 -5.70 52.54 -73.38
C ALA A 234 -5.99 51.93 -74.76
N PRO A 235 -6.23 50.60 -74.88
CA PRO A 235 -6.47 49.96 -76.17
C PRO A 235 -7.82 50.34 -76.81
N ASN A 236 -8.73 50.95 -76.04
CA ASN A 236 -10.04 51.38 -76.51
C ASN A 236 -10.24 52.86 -76.17
N PHE A 237 -10.81 53.61 -77.12
CA PHE A 237 -11.10 55.05 -77.10
C PHE A 237 -12.00 55.50 -75.93
N LEU A 238 -11.47 55.50 -74.71
CA LEU A 238 -12.14 56.03 -73.52
C LEU A 238 -11.75 57.51 -73.34
N SER A 239 -12.76 58.37 -73.27
CA SER A 239 -12.61 59.79 -72.98
C SER A 239 -11.90 60.00 -71.63
N VAL A 240 -10.68 60.53 -71.63
CA VAL A 240 -10.02 60.97 -70.39
C VAL A 240 -10.46 62.40 -70.12
N ALA A 241 -11.39 62.57 -69.17
CA ALA A 241 -11.75 63.90 -68.68
C ALA A 241 -10.60 64.45 -67.82
N PHE A 242 -9.78 65.34 -68.37
CA PHE A 242 -8.81 66.11 -67.59
C PHE A 242 -9.46 67.43 -67.16
N THR A 243 -9.52 67.68 -65.85
CA THR A 243 -9.96 68.97 -65.30
C THR A 243 -8.73 69.71 -64.80
N THR A 244 -8.23 70.67 -65.57
CA THR A 244 -7.15 71.56 -65.12
C THR A 244 -7.75 72.74 -64.37
N THR A 245 -7.54 72.79 -63.05
CA THR A 245 -7.82 73.98 -62.24
C THR A 245 -6.52 74.74 -62.07
N THR A 246 -6.24 75.72 -62.94
CA THR A 246 -5.11 76.64 -62.77
C THR A 246 -5.61 78.04 -62.47
N ALA A 247 -4.98 78.73 -61.51
CA ALA A 247 -5.33 80.11 -61.13
C ALA A 247 -4.87 81.18 -62.16
N GLN A 248 -4.30 80.76 -63.30
CA GLN A 248 -3.90 81.63 -64.40
C GLN A 248 -4.57 81.16 -65.70
N ALA A 249 -4.95 82.12 -66.55
CA ALA A 249 -5.58 81.88 -67.83
C ALA A 249 -4.70 80.94 -68.68
N VAL A 250 -5.30 79.84 -69.16
CA VAL A 250 -4.63 78.86 -70.02
C VAL A 250 -4.33 79.53 -71.35
N GLY A 251 -3.05 79.81 -71.63
CA GLY A 251 -2.63 80.56 -72.82
C GLY A 251 -2.75 79.80 -74.15
N SER A 252 -2.80 78.47 -74.12
CA SER A 252 -3.12 77.59 -75.25
C SER A 252 -3.26 76.16 -74.74
N THR A 253 -4.14 75.36 -75.33
CA THR A 253 -4.15 73.90 -75.18
C THR A 253 -3.99 73.32 -76.57
N ASP A 254 -2.85 72.68 -76.83
CA ASP A 254 -2.59 72.06 -78.12
C ASP A 254 -3.30 70.70 -78.18
N VAL A 255 -4.42 70.67 -78.90
CA VAL A 255 -5.27 69.48 -79.10
C VAL A 255 -5.10 68.88 -80.50
N GLY A 256 -4.10 69.32 -81.27
CA GLY A 256 -3.95 68.97 -82.69
C GLY A 256 -3.81 67.48 -83.01
N ASN A 257 -3.46 66.64 -82.03
CA ASN A 257 -3.30 65.18 -82.20
C ASN A 257 -4.49 64.34 -81.73
N TYR A 258 -5.57 64.94 -81.24
CA TYR A 258 -6.70 64.21 -80.70
C TYR A 258 -7.96 64.51 -81.51
N SER A 259 -8.50 63.48 -82.17
CA SER A 259 -9.65 63.58 -83.08
C SER A 259 -10.94 64.12 -82.43
N TRP A 260 -11.05 64.07 -81.10
CA TRP A 260 -12.19 64.57 -80.35
C TRP A 260 -11.74 64.85 -78.91
N VAL A 261 -11.61 66.13 -78.55
CA VAL A 261 -11.41 66.55 -77.16
C VAL A 261 -12.48 67.56 -76.83
N SER A 262 -13.27 67.28 -75.79
CA SER A 262 -14.18 68.26 -75.20
C SER A 262 -13.47 68.94 -74.04
N VAL A 263 -13.16 70.22 -74.16
CA VAL A 263 -12.58 71.02 -73.08
C VAL A 263 -13.67 71.94 -72.52
N HIS A 264 -14.02 71.77 -71.25
CA HIS A 264 -14.90 72.68 -70.52
C HIS A 264 -14.03 73.71 -69.79
N GLN A 265 -13.86 74.91 -70.36
CA GLN A 265 -13.18 76.01 -69.68
C GLN A 265 -14.19 76.91 -68.95
N THR A 266 -14.06 77.00 -67.63
CA THR A 266 -14.80 77.98 -66.82
C THR A 266 -13.83 79.08 -66.40
N SER A 267 -13.88 80.25 -67.05
CA SER A 267 -13.08 81.41 -66.62
C SER A 267 -13.80 82.16 -65.50
N VAL A 268 -13.15 82.33 -64.35
CA VAL A 268 -13.62 83.23 -63.28
C VAL A 268 -13.00 84.60 -63.56
N ALA A 269 -13.82 85.63 -63.73
CA ALA A 269 -13.36 86.96 -64.09
C ALA A 269 -12.39 87.52 -63.03
N PRO A 270 -11.24 88.10 -63.41
CA PRO A 270 -10.34 88.74 -62.46
C PRO A 270 -10.96 90.02 -61.90
N VAL A 271 -10.83 90.24 -60.59
CA VAL A 271 -11.24 91.47 -59.90
C VAL A 271 -10.41 92.65 -60.43
N LEU A 272 -11.04 93.52 -61.23
CA LEU A 272 -10.40 94.69 -61.84
C LEU A 272 -10.16 95.84 -60.83
N PRO A 273 -8.96 96.44 -60.77
CA PRO A 273 -8.77 97.77 -60.19
C PRO A 273 -9.29 98.88 -61.13
N LYS A 274 -9.77 99.99 -60.56
CA LYS A 274 -10.56 101.04 -61.23
C LYS A 274 -9.85 101.81 -62.38
N ARG A 275 -10.66 102.02 -63.44
CA ARG A 275 -10.69 103.09 -64.48
C ARG A 275 -9.85 102.98 -65.78
N SER A 276 -10.56 102.58 -66.84
CA SER A 276 -10.86 103.34 -68.09
C SER A 276 -9.74 104.19 -68.74
N LYS A 277 -9.15 103.67 -69.82
CA LYS A 277 -9.23 104.30 -71.16
C LYS A 277 -9.98 103.34 -72.08
N SER A 278 -10.70 103.95 -73.03
CA SER A 278 -11.89 103.42 -73.71
C SER A 278 -11.77 102.03 -74.34
N ARG A 279 -12.85 101.29 -74.10
CA ARG A 279 -13.23 99.93 -74.50
C ARG A 279 -13.67 99.88 -75.97
N THR A 280 -13.32 98.80 -76.67
CA THR A 280 -14.23 98.11 -77.61
C THR A 280 -13.97 96.61 -77.49
N ILE A 281 -15.01 95.86 -77.15
CA ILE A 281 -15.02 94.40 -76.98
C ILE A 281 -15.45 93.78 -78.30
N THR A 282 -14.72 92.78 -78.76
CA THR A 282 -15.12 91.90 -79.87
C THR A 282 -15.41 90.51 -79.33
N SER A 283 -16.66 90.09 -79.42
CA SER A 283 -17.04 88.69 -79.68
C SER A 283 -17.98 88.74 -80.88
N THR A 284 -18.04 87.78 -81.80
CA THR A 284 -18.47 86.40 -81.55
C THR A 284 -18.32 85.59 -82.86
N GLY A 285 -17.96 84.30 -82.79
CA GLY A 285 -18.62 83.25 -83.58
C GLY A 285 -17.85 82.51 -84.69
N SER A 286 -17.51 81.25 -84.35
CA SER A 286 -17.59 79.98 -85.14
C SER A 286 -16.99 79.88 -86.55
N VAL A 287 -16.03 78.95 -86.71
CA VAL A 287 -15.63 78.35 -88.01
C VAL A 287 -15.69 76.83 -87.88
N LEU A 288 -16.42 76.20 -88.81
CA LEU A 288 -16.44 74.75 -89.05
C LEU A 288 -15.07 74.25 -89.56
N ALA A 289 -14.62 73.11 -89.03
CA ALA A 289 -14.30 71.88 -89.77
C ALA A 289 -14.03 70.75 -88.78
#